data_AF-J9E9Y3-F1
#
_entry.id   AF-J9E9Y3-F1
#
_cell.length_a   1.000
_cell.length_b   1.000
_cell.length_c   1.000
_cell.angle_alpha   90.00
_cell.angle_beta   90.00
_cell.angle_gamma   90.00
#
_symmetry.space_group_name_H-M   'P 1'
#
loop_
_entity.id
_entity.type
_entity.pdbx_description
1 polymer ?
#
loop_
_entity_poly.entity_id
_entity_poly.type
_entity_poly.pdbx_seq_one_letter_code
_entity_poly.pdbx_strand_id
1 'polypeptide(L)'
;MCVVQHADVYMFDEPSSYLDVKQRLKAAKIIRDLVTPHNYVIVVEHDLAVLDYLSDYVCCLYGMPGVYGVVTLPSGVREGINIFLDGFIPTENMRFRDSELSFKVTDQAEKEVVKRTARYTYPSFTKHIGNFELKVEGGEFTDSEIIVMLGENGTGKTTMIRILAGNMQVDDDLTEIPRLNISYKPQKISPKSQCSVQHLSGGELQRVALALCLGKVADVYLIDEPSAYLDSEQRLHAAKVIKRFILHAKKTAFIVEHDFLMGTYLADRVIVFEGIPSKSATAQSPQSLLEGMNRFLRLLDITFRRDKDNYRPRINKKDSVKDMEQKKSGNYFFLDID
;
A
#
# COMPACT_ATOMS: atom_id res chain seq x y z
N MET A 1 24.30 -6.79 -4.37
CA MET A 1 25.68 -6.77 -3.82
C MET A 1 25.81 -7.74 -2.66
N CYS A 2 25.03 -7.60 -1.58
CA CYS A 2 25.06 -8.54 -0.43
C CYS A 2 24.90 -10.02 -0.84
N VAL A 3 23.91 -10.33 -1.69
CA VAL A 3 23.62 -11.70 -2.18
C VAL A 3 24.83 -12.36 -2.89
N VAL A 4 25.72 -11.57 -3.48
CA VAL A 4 26.86 -12.08 -4.26
C VAL A 4 28.07 -12.34 -3.38
N GLN A 5 28.11 -11.77 -2.18
CA GLN A 5 29.19 -11.99 -1.24
C GLN A 5 29.00 -13.35 -0.57
N HIS A 6 30.08 -14.13 -0.45
CA HIS A 6 30.09 -15.33 0.38
C HIS A 6 30.32 -14.91 1.83
N ALA A 7 29.30 -15.06 2.66
CA ALA A 7 29.34 -14.71 4.08
C ALA A 7 28.54 -15.74 4.90
N ASP A 8 28.93 -15.94 6.15
CA ASP A 8 28.20 -16.80 7.08
C ASP A 8 26.95 -16.11 7.65
N VAL A 9 26.93 -14.78 7.63
CA VAL A 9 25.83 -13.95 8.12
C VAL A 9 25.44 -12.90 7.09
N TYR A 10 24.17 -12.91 6.68
CA TYR A 10 23.57 -11.91 5.82
C TYR A 10 22.60 -11.07 6.64
N MET A 11 22.76 -9.75 6.59
CA MET A 11 21.85 -8.80 7.24
C MET A 11 21.20 -7.93 6.17
N PHE A 12 19.88 -7.85 6.20
CA PHE A 12 19.08 -7.00 5.33
C PHE A 12 18.27 -6.03 6.19
N ASP A 13 18.52 -4.74 6.01
CA ASP A 13 17.79 -3.68 6.68
C ASP A 13 16.80 -3.06 5.69
N GLU A 14 15.50 -3.23 5.95
CA GLU A 14 14.39 -2.78 5.12
C GLU A 14 14.52 -3.05 3.60
N PRO A 15 14.75 -4.31 3.16
CA PRO A 15 14.94 -4.61 1.74
C PRO A 15 13.72 -4.32 0.85
N SER A 16 12.51 -4.22 1.42
CA SER A 16 11.27 -3.91 0.69
C SER A 16 11.03 -2.43 0.41
N SER A 17 11.82 -1.52 1.00
CA SER A 17 11.60 -0.08 0.90
C SER A 17 11.65 0.43 -0.56
N TYR A 18 10.66 1.24 -0.94
CA TYR A 18 10.43 1.81 -2.29
C TYR A 18 10.19 0.79 -3.42
N LEU A 19 10.16 -0.50 -3.13
CA LEU A 19 9.87 -1.52 -4.13
C LEU A 19 8.36 -1.62 -4.36
N ASP A 20 7.98 -1.88 -5.61
CA ASP A 20 6.62 -2.32 -5.90
C ASP A 20 6.38 -3.74 -5.38
N VAL A 21 5.12 -4.15 -5.34
CA VAL A 21 4.70 -5.46 -4.82
C VAL A 21 5.47 -6.63 -5.46
N LYS A 22 5.68 -6.61 -6.78
CA LYS A 22 6.34 -7.70 -7.50
C LYS A 22 7.82 -7.76 -7.16
N GLN A 23 8.46 -6.59 -7.12
CA GLN A 23 9.85 -6.42 -6.76
C GLN A 23 10.10 -6.86 -5.31
N ARG A 24 9.22 -6.49 -4.37
CA ARG A 24 9.28 -6.94 -2.98
C ARG A 24 9.28 -8.46 -2.89
N LEU A 25 8.37 -9.13 -3.58
CA LEU A 25 8.25 -10.59 -3.49
C LEU A 25 9.39 -11.31 -4.21
N LYS A 26 9.91 -10.73 -5.30
CA LYS A 26 11.12 -11.25 -5.96
C LYS A 26 12.35 -11.10 -5.07
N ALA A 27 12.52 -9.95 -4.42
CA ALA A 27 13.58 -9.71 -3.44
C ALA A 27 13.45 -10.69 -2.27
N ALA A 28 12.23 -10.86 -1.75
CA ALA A 28 11.95 -11.79 -0.68
C ALA A 28 12.29 -13.23 -1.05
N LYS A 29 11.94 -13.66 -2.27
CA LYS A 29 12.32 -14.98 -2.79
C LYS A 29 13.83 -15.14 -2.87
N ILE A 30 14.56 -14.16 -3.40
CA ILE A 30 16.03 -14.22 -3.50
C ILE A 30 16.67 -14.32 -2.11
N ILE A 31 16.18 -13.54 -1.13
CA ILE A 31 16.68 -13.60 0.26
C ILE A 31 16.38 -14.96 0.89
N ARG A 32 15.21 -15.53 0.61
CA ARG A 32 14.82 -16.86 1.09
C ARG A 32 15.68 -17.97 0.47
N ASP A 33 15.97 -17.88 -0.82
CA ASP A 33 16.79 -18.83 -1.56
C ASP A 33 18.27 -18.81 -1.11
N LEU A 34 18.71 -17.73 -0.45
CA LEU A 34 20.05 -17.66 0.17
C LEU A 34 20.18 -18.53 1.42
N VAL A 35 19.09 -18.90 2.08
CA VAL A 35 19.14 -19.63 3.35
C VAL A 35 19.69 -21.03 3.10
N THR A 36 20.81 -21.35 3.74
CA THR A 36 21.45 -22.67 3.72
C THR A 36 21.61 -23.18 5.15
N PRO A 37 21.87 -24.48 5.37
CA PRO A 37 22.10 -25.01 6.72
C PRO A 37 23.32 -24.41 7.45
N HIS A 38 24.15 -23.62 6.76
CA HIS A 38 25.43 -23.12 7.26
C HIS A 38 25.49 -21.60 7.38
N ASN A 39 24.41 -20.88 7.07
CA ASN A 39 24.38 -19.43 7.18
C ASN A 39 23.23 -18.92 8.03
N TYR A 40 23.36 -17.68 8.47
CA TYR A 40 22.34 -16.93 9.17
C TYR A 40 21.87 -15.77 8.32
N VAL A 41 20.56 -15.56 8.28
CA VAL A 41 19.94 -14.43 7.59
C VAL A 41 19.10 -13.66 8.59
N ILE A 42 19.42 -12.38 8.77
CA ILE A 42 18.68 -11.45 9.63
C ILE A 42 18.03 -10.41 8.74
N VAL A 43 16.73 -10.20 8.92
CA VAL A 43 15.95 -9.24 8.14
C VAL A 43 15.19 -8.32 9.07
N VAL A 44 15.28 -7.02 8.83
CA VAL A 44 14.41 -5.99 9.44
C VAL A 44 13.40 -5.55 8.39
N GLU A 45 12.11 -5.60 8.70
CA GLU A 45 11.03 -5.27 7.77
C GLU A 45 9.85 -4.61 8.49
N HIS A 46 9.22 -3.65 7.80
CA HIS A 46 7.97 -3.02 8.24
C HIS A 46 6.75 -3.58 7.52
N ASP A 47 6.94 -4.23 6.37
CA ASP A 47 5.86 -4.87 5.61
C ASP A 47 5.58 -6.27 6.17
N LEU A 48 4.48 -6.39 6.91
CA LEU A 48 4.09 -7.66 7.53
C LEU A 48 3.90 -8.77 6.49
N ALA A 49 3.41 -8.47 5.29
CA ALA A 49 3.14 -9.47 4.26
C ALA A 49 4.44 -10.06 3.71
N VAL A 50 5.46 -9.22 3.53
CA VAL A 50 6.81 -9.65 3.15
C VAL A 50 7.49 -10.42 4.30
N LEU A 51 7.36 -9.94 5.54
CA LEU A 51 7.90 -10.59 6.73
C LEU A 51 7.34 -12.01 6.91
N ASP A 52 6.04 -12.22 6.67
CA ASP A 52 5.40 -13.53 6.77
C ASP A 52 5.95 -14.54 5.75
N TYR A 53 6.37 -14.05 4.58
CA TYR A 53 6.98 -14.86 3.54
C TYR A 53 8.46 -15.16 3.80
N LEU A 54 9.20 -14.16 4.32
CA LEU A 54 10.64 -14.20 4.52
C LEU A 54 11.09 -15.05 5.71
N SER A 55 10.41 -14.91 6.83
CA SER A 55 10.94 -15.33 8.12
C SER A 55 10.49 -16.73 8.52
N ASP A 56 11.30 -17.41 9.35
CA ASP A 56 10.90 -18.62 10.10
C ASP A 56 10.62 -18.29 11.57
N TYR A 57 11.34 -17.30 12.10
CA TYR A 57 11.17 -16.74 13.43
C TYR A 57 11.10 -15.22 13.33
N VAL A 58 10.34 -14.61 14.24
CA VAL A 58 10.18 -13.15 14.32
C VAL A 58 10.47 -12.72 15.75
N CYS A 59 11.21 -11.62 15.88
CA CYS A 59 11.39 -10.89 17.14
C CYS A 59 10.71 -9.53 16.99
N CYS A 60 9.93 -9.12 18.00
CA CYS A 60 9.31 -7.82 18.03
C CYS A 60 10.21 -6.84 18.79
N LEU A 61 10.37 -5.63 18.25
CA LEU A 61 11.02 -4.52 18.94
C LEU A 61 9.94 -3.55 19.39
N TYR A 62 9.93 -3.23 20.68
CA TYR A 62 8.98 -2.28 21.28
C TYR A 62 9.69 -1.35 22.26
N GLY A 63 9.08 -0.19 22.56
CA GLY A 63 9.66 0.81 23.44
C GLY A 63 9.18 2.21 23.09
N MET A 64 9.93 3.21 23.55
CA MET A 64 9.61 4.61 23.29
C MET A 64 10.62 5.20 22.29
N PRO A 65 10.17 5.65 21.10
CA PRO A 65 11.05 6.21 20.08
C PRO A 65 11.95 7.32 20.63
N GLY A 66 13.26 7.21 20.37
CA GLY A 66 14.26 8.17 20.87
C GLY A 66 14.64 8.01 22.35
N VAL A 67 14.05 7.06 23.09
CA VAL A 67 14.34 6.85 24.52
C VAL A 67 14.90 5.45 24.78
N TYR A 68 14.16 4.38 24.44
CA TYR A 68 14.61 3.00 24.63
C TYR A 68 13.90 2.04 23.69
N GLY A 69 14.51 0.87 23.45
CA GLY A 69 13.92 -0.24 22.71
C GLY A 69 14.28 -1.57 23.37
N VAL A 70 13.31 -2.48 23.44
CA VAL A 70 13.40 -3.83 23.99
C VAL A 70 13.08 -4.82 22.89
N VAL A 71 13.84 -5.91 22.83
CA VAL A 71 13.66 -6.99 21.85
C VAL A 71 13.03 -8.18 22.56
N THR A 72 11.94 -8.72 22.01
CA THR A 72 11.32 -9.94 22.53
C THR A 72 12.18 -11.17 22.23
N LEU A 73 11.90 -12.26 22.95
CA LEU A 73 12.37 -13.58 22.53
C LEU A 73 11.84 -13.93 21.13
N PRO A 74 12.56 -14.78 20.37
CA PRO A 74 12.10 -15.22 19.06
C PRO A 74 10.84 -16.09 19.19
N SER A 75 9.83 -15.76 18.39
CA SER A 75 8.58 -16.53 18.30
C SER A 75 8.36 -17.03 16.88
N GLY A 76 7.49 -18.03 16.70
CA GLY A 76 7.07 -18.43 15.37
C GLY A 76 6.40 -17.26 14.64
N VAL A 77 6.57 -17.16 13.32
CA VAL A 77 6.12 -16.01 12.50
C VAL A 77 4.66 -15.59 12.78
N ARG A 78 3.75 -16.56 12.85
CA ARG A 78 2.32 -16.28 13.10
C ARG A 78 2.11 -15.66 14.48
N GLU A 79 2.73 -16.23 15.50
CA GLU A 79 2.62 -15.78 16.88
C GLU A 79 3.27 -14.40 17.07
N GLY A 80 4.49 -14.21 16.57
CA GLY A 80 5.20 -12.93 16.66
C GLY A 80 4.45 -11.79 15.97
N ILE A 81 3.88 -12.03 14.77
CA ILE A 81 3.08 -11.00 14.10
C ILE A 81 1.77 -10.73 14.85
N ASN A 82 1.13 -11.74 15.42
CA ASN A 82 -0.09 -11.53 16.21
C ASN A 82 0.21 -10.72 17.49
N ILE A 83 1.28 -11.05 18.23
CA ILE A 83 1.77 -10.24 19.37
C ILE A 83 1.98 -8.78 18.96
N PHE A 84 2.62 -8.55 17.80
CA PHE A 84 2.82 -7.21 17.26
C PHE A 84 1.50 -6.46 16.99
N LEU A 85 0.49 -7.15 16.45
CA LEU A 85 -0.81 -6.57 16.13
C LEU A 85 -1.68 -6.34 17.36
N ASP A 86 -1.63 -7.24 18.33
CA ASP A 86 -2.39 -7.14 19.57
C ASP A 86 -1.80 -6.09 20.52
N GLY A 87 -0.52 -5.74 20.34
CA GLY A 87 0.17 -4.78 21.21
C GLY A 87 0.44 -5.33 22.61
N PHE A 88 0.37 -6.65 22.78
CA PHE A 88 0.44 -7.36 24.05
C PHE A 88 1.27 -8.63 23.91
N ILE A 89 2.20 -8.84 24.84
CA ILE A 89 3.08 -10.00 24.92
C ILE A 89 2.52 -10.92 26.01
N PRO A 90 1.87 -12.05 25.65
CA PRO A 90 1.21 -12.91 26.62
C PRO A 90 2.18 -13.56 27.62
N THR A 91 3.37 -13.95 27.16
CA THR A 91 4.38 -14.64 27.98
C THR A 91 4.96 -13.76 29.09
N GLU A 92 5.04 -12.46 28.85
CA GLU A 92 5.55 -11.46 29.81
C GLU A 92 4.43 -10.72 30.54
N ASN A 93 3.17 -11.01 30.18
CA ASN A 93 1.98 -10.27 30.64
C ASN A 93 2.15 -8.74 30.50
N MET A 94 2.77 -8.30 29.40
CA MET A 94 3.13 -6.90 29.17
C MET A 94 2.37 -6.34 27.96
N ARG A 95 1.66 -5.22 28.15
CA ARG A 95 1.08 -4.43 27.06
C ARG A 95 2.06 -3.32 26.67
N PHE A 96 2.54 -3.33 25.44
CA PHE A 96 3.42 -2.29 24.91
C PHE A 96 2.67 -1.27 24.03
N ARG A 97 1.39 -1.53 23.72
CA ARG A 97 0.51 -0.59 23.02
C ARG A 97 -0.93 -0.62 23.54
N ASP A 98 -1.51 0.57 23.65
CA ASP A 98 -2.87 0.78 24.20
C ASP A 98 -3.98 0.17 23.33
N SER A 99 -3.82 0.19 22.00
CA SER A 99 -4.82 -0.29 21.06
C SER A 99 -4.29 -1.39 20.14
N GLU A 100 -5.16 -2.32 19.77
CA GLU A 100 -4.88 -3.34 18.76
C GLU A 100 -4.94 -2.76 17.35
N LEU A 101 -4.07 -3.23 16.45
CA LEU A 101 -4.16 -2.95 15.03
C LEU A 101 -5.15 -3.91 14.39
N SER A 102 -6.44 -3.57 14.44
CA SER A 102 -7.47 -4.32 13.74
C SER A 102 -7.54 -3.94 12.26
N PHE A 103 -7.49 -4.96 11.40
CA PHE A 103 -7.72 -4.84 9.96
C PHE A 103 -9.17 -5.09 9.56
N LYS A 104 -10.06 -5.34 10.54
CA LYS A 104 -11.49 -5.43 10.25
C LYS A 104 -11.89 -4.15 9.55
N VAL A 105 -12.49 -4.30 8.38
CA VAL A 105 -13.22 -3.20 7.77
C VAL A 105 -14.35 -2.90 8.76
N THR A 106 -14.16 -1.92 9.64
CA THR A 106 -15.22 -1.50 10.53
C THR A 106 -16.35 -1.01 9.63
N ASP A 107 -17.40 -1.82 9.56
CA ASP A 107 -18.76 -1.51 9.09
C ASP A 107 -19.41 -0.37 9.91
N GLN A 108 -18.61 0.42 10.66
CA GLN A 108 -19.01 1.58 11.45
C GLN A 108 -18.98 2.89 10.67
N ALA A 109 -18.91 2.85 9.34
CA ALA A 109 -19.67 3.85 8.62
C ALA A 109 -21.11 3.37 8.74
N GLU A 110 -21.88 3.95 9.67
CA GLU A 110 -23.32 3.98 9.54
C GLU A 110 -23.60 4.18 8.06
N LYS A 111 -24.19 3.17 7.41
CA LYS A 111 -24.73 3.30 6.07
C LYS A 111 -25.94 4.23 6.18
N GLU A 112 -25.75 5.47 6.64
CA GLU A 112 -26.44 6.56 5.99
C GLU A 112 -26.14 6.33 4.52
N VAL A 113 -27.19 6.04 3.76
CA VAL A 113 -27.10 5.95 2.31
C VAL A 113 -26.61 7.33 1.87
N VAL A 114 -25.29 7.50 1.79
CA VAL A 114 -24.67 8.71 1.28
C VAL A 114 -25.21 8.79 -0.13
N LYS A 115 -26.16 9.71 -0.33
CA LYS A 115 -26.72 9.97 -1.66
C LYS A 115 -25.55 10.45 -2.51
N ARG A 116 -24.95 9.51 -3.25
CA ARG A 116 -23.89 9.77 -4.21
C ARG A 116 -24.49 10.61 -5.33
N THR A 117 -24.40 11.92 -5.19
CA THR A 117 -25.16 12.88 -6.00
C THR A 117 -24.37 13.34 -7.20
N ALA A 118 -23.05 13.46 -7.06
CA ALA A 118 -22.18 13.91 -8.14
C ALA A 118 -21.50 12.70 -8.81
N ARG A 119 -21.73 12.53 -10.11
CA ARG A 119 -20.98 11.60 -10.95
C ARG A 119 -20.04 12.41 -11.82
N TYR A 120 -18.75 12.16 -11.65
CA TYR A 120 -17.72 12.71 -12.51
C TYR A 120 -17.21 11.59 -13.41
N THR A 121 -16.86 11.96 -14.63
CA THR A 121 -16.29 11.04 -15.60
C THR A 121 -14.99 11.60 -16.11
N TYR A 122 -14.04 10.72 -16.38
CA TYR A 122 -12.86 11.05 -17.17
C TYR A 122 -12.87 10.19 -18.44
N PRO A 123 -12.66 10.79 -19.61
CA PRO A 123 -12.61 10.06 -20.88
C PRO A 123 -11.37 9.17 -20.97
N SER A 124 -11.37 8.25 -21.94
CA SER A 124 -10.16 7.51 -22.29
C SER A 124 -9.15 8.43 -22.96
N PHE A 125 -7.89 8.35 -22.58
CA PHE A 125 -6.82 9.14 -23.19
C PHE A 125 -5.52 8.33 -23.29
N THR A 126 -4.63 8.78 -24.18
CA THR A 126 -3.29 8.21 -24.30
C THR A 126 -2.25 9.30 -24.05
N LYS A 127 -1.15 8.94 -23.40
CA LYS A 127 -0.02 9.83 -23.15
C LYS A 127 1.30 9.14 -23.47
N HIS A 128 2.13 9.82 -24.24
CA HIS A 128 3.49 9.42 -24.54
C HIS A 128 4.48 10.26 -23.72
N ILE A 129 5.44 9.59 -23.09
CA ILE A 129 6.54 10.20 -22.35
C ILE A 129 7.83 9.57 -22.82
N GLY A 130 8.48 10.20 -23.81
CA GLY A 130 9.65 9.62 -24.46
C GLY A 130 9.30 8.29 -25.12
N ASN A 131 9.86 7.19 -24.60
CA ASN A 131 9.64 5.83 -25.12
C ASN A 131 8.50 5.07 -24.40
N PHE A 132 7.81 5.73 -23.47
CA PHE A 132 6.75 5.11 -22.66
C PHE A 132 5.37 5.56 -23.15
N GLU A 133 4.48 4.61 -23.41
CA GLU A 133 3.08 4.85 -23.79
C GLU A 133 2.14 4.47 -22.63
N LEU A 134 1.33 5.41 -22.16
CA LEU A 134 0.29 5.18 -21.16
C LEU A 134 -1.09 5.33 -21.80
N LYS A 135 -1.86 4.25 -21.80
CA LYS A 135 -3.29 4.24 -22.18
C LYS A 135 -4.13 4.25 -20.91
N VAL A 136 -5.10 5.14 -20.84
CA VAL A 136 -6.05 5.20 -19.73
C VAL A 136 -7.44 4.96 -20.29
N GLU A 137 -8.12 3.93 -19.80
CA GLU A 137 -9.52 3.69 -20.11
C GLU A 137 -10.40 4.67 -19.35
N GLY A 138 -11.47 5.14 -20.00
CA GLY A 138 -12.41 6.07 -19.37
C GLY A 138 -13.09 5.45 -18.16
N GLY A 139 -13.38 6.26 -17.15
CA GLY A 139 -13.94 5.81 -15.88
C GLY A 139 -14.88 6.82 -15.26
N GLU A 140 -15.74 6.31 -14.39
CA GLU A 140 -16.65 7.12 -13.59
C GLU A 140 -16.26 7.03 -12.11
N PHE A 141 -16.37 8.15 -11.42
CA PHE A 141 -16.16 8.24 -9.97
C PHE A 141 -17.25 9.09 -9.31
N THR A 142 -17.53 8.77 -8.05
CA THR A 142 -18.55 9.44 -7.25
C THR A 142 -17.96 10.29 -6.15
N ASP A 143 -18.77 11.20 -5.61
CA ASP A 143 -18.49 11.88 -4.35
C ASP A 143 -18.43 10.87 -3.18
N SER A 144 -17.57 11.14 -2.20
CA SER A 144 -17.36 10.25 -1.03
C SER A 144 -16.81 8.87 -1.37
N GLU A 145 -16.01 8.78 -2.44
CA GLU A 145 -15.41 7.54 -2.91
C GLU A 145 -13.88 7.62 -2.89
N ILE A 146 -13.24 6.55 -2.43
CA ILE A 146 -11.79 6.40 -2.46
C ILE A 146 -11.42 5.40 -3.55
N ILE A 147 -10.66 5.88 -4.54
CA ILE A 147 -10.14 5.07 -5.64
C ILE A 147 -8.66 4.83 -5.41
N VAL A 148 -8.29 3.57 -5.27
CA VAL A 148 -6.89 3.17 -5.11
C VAL A 148 -6.31 2.72 -6.45
N MET A 149 -5.15 3.25 -6.81
CA MET A 149 -4.40 2.86 -8.00
C MET A 149 -3.31 1.87 -7.63
N LEU A 150 -3.36 0.67 -8.23
CA LEU A 150 -2.41 -0.41 -8.02
C LEU A 150 -1.66 -0.73 -9.31
N GLY A 151 -0.38 -1.07 -9.20
CA GLY A 151 0.45 -1.44 -10.35
C GLY A 151 1.95 -1.46 -10.03
N GLU A 152 2.73 -2.07 -10.92
CA GLU A 152 4.21 -2.07 -10.83
C GLU A 152 4.79 -0.65 -10.94
N ASN A 153 6.02 -0.46 -10.48
CA ASN A 153 6.72 0.81 -10.66
C ASN A 153 6.98 1.06 -12.14
N GLY A 154 6.83 2.31 -12.58
CA GLY A 154 7.02 2.67 -13.99
C GLY A 154 5.85 2.32 -14.92
N THR A 155 4.67 1.98 -14.39
CA THR A 155 3.42 1.82 -15.17
C THR A 155 2.64 3.12 -15.37
N GLY A 156 3.12 4.26 -14.89
CA GLY A 156 2.49 5.56 -15.13
C GLY A 156 1.44 6.02 -14.12
N LYS A 157 1.35 5.40 -12.93
CA LYS A 157 0.44 5.82 -11.84
C LYS A 157 0.58 7.31 -11.48
N THR A 158 1.81 7.75 -11.17
CA THR A 158 2.12 9.16 -10.89
C THR A 158 1.85 10.05 -12.11
N THR A 159 2.02 9.55 -13.33
CA THR A 159 1.67 10.29 -14.56
C THR A 159 0.17 10.55 -14.62
N MET A 160 -0.66 9.53 -14.41
CA MET A 160 -2.11 9.68 -14.39
C MET A 160 -2.55 10.69 -13.34
N ILE A 161 -1.99 10.64 -12.13
CA ILE A 161 -2.23 11.65 -11.09
C ILE A 161 -1.86 13.06 -11.55
N ARG A 162 -0.70 13.25 -12.19
CA ARG A 162 -0.26 14.58 -12.65
C ARG A 162 -1.14 15.13 -13.77
N ILE A 163 -1.66 14.26 -14.63
CA ILE A 163 -2.63 14.61 -15.67
C ILE A 163 -3.94 15.06 -15.02
N LEU A 164 -4.47 14.27 -14.08
CA LEU A 164 -5.68 14.62 -13.33
C LEU A 164 -5.50 15.93 -12.54
N ALA A 165 -4.32 16.17 -11.96
CA ALA A 165 -3.99 17.40 -11.24
C ALA A 165 -3.92 18.66 -12.13
N GLY A 166 -3.89 18.50 -13.47
CA GLY A 166 -3.66 19.59 -14.41
C GLY A 166 -2.19 20.02 -14.51
N ASN A 167 -1.26 19.27 -13.90
CA ASN A 167 0.18 19.52 -13.96
C ASN A 167 0.82 19.01 -15.26
N MET A 168 0.10 18.19 -16.03
CA MET A 168 0.57 17.61 -17.29
C MET A 168 -0.57 17.55 -18.30
N GLN A 169 -0.34 18.02 -19.51
CA GLN A 169 -1.32 17.93 -20.60
C GLN A 169 -1.30 16.53 -21.23
N VAL A 170 -2.46 16.06 -21.66
CA VAL A 170 -2.62 14.88 -22.51
C VAL A 170 -2.11 15.18 -23.92
N ASP A 171 -1.82 14.15 -24.72
CA ASP A 171 -1.39 14.35 -26.11
C ASP A 171 -2.56 14.71 -27.05
N ASP A 172 -3.78 14.40 -26.63
CA ASP A 172 -4.99 14.68 -27.39
C ASP A 172 -5.66 15.97 -26.89
N ASP A 173 -5.59 17.02 -27.71
CA ASP A 173 -6.15 18.34 -27.42
C ASP A 173 -7.69 18.35 -27.27
N LEU A 174 -8.37 17.25 -27.66
CA LEU A 174 -9.84 17.14 -27.60
C LEU A 174 -10.36 16.68 -26.22
N THR A 175 -9.49 16.21 -25.35
CA THR A 175 -9.88 15.58 -24.10
C THR A 175 -9.95 16.61 -22.97
N GLU A 176 -11.14 17.17 -22.72
CA GLU A 176 -11.35 18.07 -21.57
C GLU A 176 -11.48 17.28 -20.26
N ILE A 177 -10.46 17.39 -19.41
CA ILE A 177 -10.53 16.91 -18.03
C ILE A 177 -11.34 17.93 -17.21
N PRO A 178 -12.36 17.49 -16.44
CA PRO A 178 -13.16 18.41 -15.65
C PRO A 178 -12.29 19.20 -14.68
N ARG A 179 -12.41 20.54 -14.71
CA ARG A 179 -11.70 21.44 -13.81
C ARG A 179 -12.28 21.35 -12.40
N LEU A 180 -11.76 20.41 -11.62
CA LEU A 180 -12.05 20.27 -10.20
C LEU A 180 -11.00 21.01 -9.38
N ASN A 181 -11.38 21.49 -8.20
CA ASN A 181 -10.41 22.02 -7.26
C ASN A 181 -9.65 20.83 -6.63
N ILE A 182 -8.35 20.76 -6.89
CA ILE A 182 -7.53 19.58 -6.56
C ILE A 182 -6.51 19.92 -5.49
N SER A 183 -6.41 19.06 -4.48
CA SER A 183 -5.29 19.04 -3.54
C SER A 183 -4.39 17.86 -3.86
N TYR A 184 -3.10 18.12 -4.08
CA TYR A 184 -2.14 17.08 -4.46
C TYR A 184 -1.02 16.94 -3.43
N LYS A 185 -0.81 15.70 -2.94
CA LYS A 185 0.37 15.28 -2.19
C LYS A 185 1.32 14.50 -3.11
N PRO A 186 2.53 15.04 -3.40
CA PRO A 186 3.51 14.34 -4.22
C PRO A 186 4.15 13.15 -3.51
N GLN A 187 4.67 12.20 -4.29
CA GLN A 187 5.42 11.03 -3.81
C GLN A 187 6.68 11.47 -3.04
N LYS A 188 7.50 12.32 -3.67
CA LYS A 188 8.73 12.85 -3.05
C LYS A 188 8.47 14.22 -2.45
N ILE A 189 8.65 14.31 -1.14
CA ILE A 189 8.62 15.57 -0.40
C ILE A 189 10.08 15.89 -0.07
N SER A 190 10.62 16.93 -0.70
CA SER A 190 11.93 17.47 -0.34
C SER A 190 11.77 18.83 0.33
N PRO A 191 12.36 19.06 1.51
CA PRO A 191 12.37 20.38 2.12
C PRO A 191 13.21 21.32 1.26
N LYS A 192 12.56 22.29 0.61
CA LYS A 192 13.23 23.29 -0.24
C LYS A 192 13.83 24.46 0.55
N SER A 193 13.50 24.62 1.84
CA SER A 193 13.97 25.71 2.69
C SER A 193 15.02 25.26 3.70
N GLN A 194 15.94 26.17 4.06
CA GLN A 194 16.95 26.00 5.12
C GLN A 194 16.34 26.18 6.54
N CYS A 195 15.15 25.64 6.78
CA CYS A 195 14.46 25.78 8.06
C CYS A 195 14.46 24.45 8.86
N SER A 196 13.94 24.49 10.09
CA SER A 196 13.77 23.36 11.03
C SER A 196 13.15 22.09 10.42
N VAL A 197 12.44 22.21 9.29
CA VAL A 197 11.88 21.11 8.50
C VAL A 197 12.96 20.14 7.99
N GLN A 198 14.22 20.57 7.84
CA GLN A 198 15.32 19.67 7.48
C GLN A 198 15.68 18.66 8.58
N HIS A 199 15.37 18.96 9.84
CA HIS A 199 15.64 18.06 10.97
C HIS A 199 14.52 17.05 11.21
N LEU A 200 13.43 17.13 10.45
CA LEU A 200 12.34 16.15 10.54
C LEU A 200 12.75 14.82 9.91
N SER A 201 12.38 13.74 10.56
CA SER A 201 12.44 12.40 10.00
C SER A 201 11.52 12.26 8.78
N GLY A 202 11.79 11.28 7.91
CA GLY A 202 10.97 11.02 6.72
C GLY A 202 9.49 10.80 7.06
N GLY A 203 9.20 10.07 8.14
CA GLY A 203 7.83 9.84 8.61
C GLY A 203 7.13 11.10 9.13
N GLU A 204 7.85 11.98 9.83
CA GLU A 204 7.32 13.29 10.26
C GLU A 204 7.00 14.18 9.07
N LEU A 205 7.92 14.27 8.11
CA LEU A 205 7.73 15.05 6.88
C LEU A 205 6.53 14.54 6.09
N GLN A 206 6.35 13.23 6.01
CA GLN A 206 5.21 12.59 5.36
C GLN A 206 3.89 12.96 6.05
N ARG A 207 3.82 12.95 7.39
CA ARG A 207 2.63 13.37 8.15
C ARG A 207 2.31 14.85 7.93
N VAL A 208 3.31 15.71 7.90
CA VAL A 208 3.13 17.14 7.58
C VAL A 208 2.57 17.32 6.18
N ALA A 209 3.09 16.61 5.18
CA ALA A 209 2.58 16.69 3.82
C ALA A 209 1.13 16.19 3.69
N LEU A 210 0.76 15.14 4.43
CA LEU A 210 -0.63 14.67 4.49
C LEU A 210 -1.54 15.72 5.13
N ALA A 211 -1.13 16.33 6.24
CA ALA A 211 -1.89 17.40 6.90
C ALA A 211 -2.08 18.62 5.98
N LEU A 212 -1.03 19.02 5.23
CA LEU A 212 -1.10 20.11 4.27
C LEU A 212 -2.03 19.80 3.09
N CYS A 213 -2.06 18.54 2.64
CA CYS A 213 -2.93 18.10 1.56
C CYS A 213 -4.40 18.10 2.00
N LEU A 214 -4.71 17.49 3.15
CA LEU A 214 -6.07 17.39 3.69
C LEU A 214 -6.59 18.72 4.24
N GLY A 215 -5.70 19.63 4.67
CA GLY A 215 -6.08 20.96 5.17
C GLY A 215 -6.51 21.95 4.08
N LYS A 216 -6.22 21.67 2.81
CA LYS A 216 -6.68 22.49 1.68
C LYS A 216 -8.10 22.11 1.32
N VAL A 217 -8.98 23.09 1.18
CA VAL A 217 -10.32 22.87 0.65
C VAL A 217 -10.21 22.48 -0.82
N ALA A 218 -10.52 21.23 -1.13
CA ALA A 218 -10.53 20.66 -2.48
C ALA A 218 -11.72 19.71 -2.66
N ASP A 219 -12.10 19.51 -3.92
CA ASP A 219 -13.13 18.55 -4.31
C ASP A 219 -12.55 17.15 -4.51
N VAL A 220 -11.33 17.09 -5.05
CA VAL A 220 -10.59 15.85 -5.27
C VAL A 220 -9.21 15.94 -4.60
N TYR A 221 -8.89 14.91 -3.82
CA TYR A 221 -7.58 14.74 -3.20
C TYR A 221 -6.78 13.69 -3.98
N LEU A 222 -5.59 14.06 -4.42
CA LEU A 222 -4.67 13.16 -5.09
C LEU A 222 -3.50 12.89 -4.14
N ILE A 223 -3.33 11.64 -3.71
CA ILE A 223 -2.35 11.26 -2.70
C ILE A 223 -1.44 10.18 -3.27
N ASP A 224 -0.20 10.54 -3.56
CA ASP A 224 0.79 9.62 -4.12
C ASP A 224 1.68 9.03 -3.01
N GLU A 225 1.59 7.72 -2.81
CA GLU A 225 2.30 6.91 -1.81
C GLU A 225 2.28 7.52 -0.39
N PRO A 226 1.11 7.53 0.28
CA PRO A 226 1.03 7.95 1.67
C PRO A 226 1.76 7.01 2.64
N SER A 227 1.98 5.74 2.29
CA SER A 227 2.71 4.76 3.12
C SER A 227 4.24 4.93 3.19
N ALA A 228 4.83 5.76 2.33
CA ALA A 228 6.29 5.94 2.28
C ALA A 228 6.85 6.46 3.62
N TYR A 229 7.97 5.89 4.07
CA TYR A 229 8.66 6.23 5.34
C TYR A 229 7.84 6.03 6.63
N LEU A 230 6.63 5.49 6.53
CA LEU A 230 5.79 5.18 7.70
C LEU A 230 5.99 3.73 8.11
N ASP A 231 6.07 3.49 9.42
CA ASP A 231 5.94 2.16 10.01
C ASP A 231 4.49 1.65 9.90
N SER A 232 4.27 0.37 10.23
CA SER A 232 2.96 -0.28 10.09
C SER A 232 1.85 0.36 10.93
N GLU A 233 2.16 0.92 12.10
CA GLU A 233 1.21 1.62 12.95
C GLU A 233 0.84 2.99 12.37
N GLN A 234 1.85 3.77 11.98
CA GLN A 234 1.69 5.06 11.35
C GLN A 234 0.91 4.95 10.03
N ARG A 235 1.14 3.89 9.25
CA ARG A 235 0.36 3.59 8.03
C ARG A 235 -1.12 3.38 8.34
N LEU A 236 -1.45 2.56 9.34
CA LEU A 236 -2.85 2.30 9.70
C LEU A 236 -3.53 3.56 10.24
N HIS A 237 -2.84 4.34 11.07
CA HIS A 237 -3.35 5.62 11.55
C HIS A 237 -3.57 6.62 10.42
N ALA A 238 -2.63 6.76 9.49
CA ALA A 238 -2.79 7.60 8.31
C ALA A 238 -3.98 7.15 7.46
N ALA A 239 -4.13 5.84 7.23
CA ALA A 239 -5.24 5.27 6.49
C ALA A 239 -6.60 5.59 7.13
N LYS A 240 -6.71 5.42 8.47
CA LYS A 240 -7.90 5.79 9.25
C LYS A 240 -8.24 7.27 9.11
N VAL A 241 -7.24 8.15 9.23
CA VAL A 241 -7.43 9.60 9.11
C VAL A 241 -7.91 9.98 7.70
N ILE A 242 -7.26 9.46 6.66
CA ILE A 242 -7.64 9.73 5.27
C ILE A 242 -9.07 9.26 5.02
N LYS A 243 -9.40 8.01 5.35
CA LYS A 243 -10.74 7.44 5.14
C LYS A 243 -11.82 8.25 5.86
N ARG A 244 -11.58 8.55 7.14
CA ARG A 244 -12.52 9.32 7.96
C ARG A 244 -12.73 10.73 7.41
N PHE A 245 -11.67 11.42 7.03
CA PHE A 245 -11.75 12.77 6.47
C PHE A 245 -12.54 12.80 5.16
N ILE A 246 -12.21 11.92 4.22
CA ILE A 246 -12.87 11.88 2.90
C ILE A 246 -14.36 11.57 3.02
N LEU A 247 -14.73 10.61 3.87
CA LEU A 247 -16.12 10.25 4.14
C LEU A 247 -16.90 11.41 4.79
N HIS A 248 -16.38 12.04 5.85
CA HIS A 248 -17.07 13.15 6.51
C HIS A 248 -17.15 14.41 5.66
N ALA A 249 -16.09 14.72 4.91
CA ALA A 249 -16.05 15.89 4.03
C ALA A 249 -16.87 15.70 2.75
N LYS A 250 -17.35 14.48 2.47
CA LYS A 250 -18.04 14.09 1.24
C LYS A 250 -17.24 14.42 -0.02
N LYS A 251 -15.93 14.17 0.03
CA LYS A 251 -14.98 14.45 -1.05
C LYS A 251 -14.53 13.15 -1.70
N THR A 252 -13.77 13.25 -2.79
CA THR A 252 -13.22 12.06 -3.49
C THR A 252 -11.71 12.04 -3.33
N ALA A 253 -11.12 10.84 -3.18
CA ALA A 253 -9.68 10.68 -3.16
C ALA A 253 -9.19 9.66 -4.17
N PHE A 254 -8.13 10.00 -4.89
CA PHE A 254 -7.33 9.07 -5.68
C PHE A 254 -6.01 8.82 -4.94
N ILE A 255 -5.76 7.57 -4.61
CA ILE A 255 -4.61 7.19 -3.79
C ILE A 255 -3.76 6.18 -4.56
N VAL A 256 -2.48 6.48 -4.76
CA VAL A 256 -1.52 5.48 -5.25
C VAL A 256 -0.91 4.78 -4.06
N GLU A 257 -1.04 3.45 -4.03
CA GLU A 257 -0.47 2.64 -2.96
C GLU A 257 0.23 1.40 -3.48
N HIS A 258 1.23 0.98 -2.70
CA HIS A 258 1.95 -0.27 -2.89
C HIS A 258 1.80 -1.20 -1.68
N ASP A 259 1.31 -0.68 -0.56
CA ASP A 259 1.01 -1.47 0.63
C ASP A 259 -0.40 -2.07 0.53
N PHE A 260 -0.49 -3.40 0.56
CA PHE A 260 -1.76 -4.11 0.44
C PHE A 260 -2.73 -3.82 1.58
N LEU A 261 -2.22 -3.68 2.81
CA LEU A 261 -3.06 -3.45 3.99
C LEU A 261 -3.70 -2.07 3.90
N MET A 262 -2.89 -1.06 3.59
CA MET A 262 -3.36 0.32 3.45
C MET A 262 -4.29 0.46 2.24
N GLY A 263 -3.93 -0.12 1.10
CA GLY A 263 -4.75 -0.09 -0.11
C GLY A 263 -6.13 -0.74 0.09
N THR A 264 -6.18 -1.94 0.68
CA THR A 264 -7.47 -2.62 0.92
C THR A 264 -8.32 -1.95 2.00
N TYR A 265 -7.70 -1.31 3.00
CA TYR A 265 -8.41 -0.55 4.02
C TYR A 265 -9.06 0.73 3.46
N LEU A 266 -8.37 1.41 2.55
CA LEU A 266 -8.79 2.69 1.97
C LEU A 266 -9.77 2.52 0.81
N ALA A 267 -9.55 1.55 -0.08
CA ALA A 267 -10.23 1.46 -1.35
C ALA A 267 -11.73 1.12 -1.23
N ASP A 268 -12.56 1.91 -1.89
CA ASP A 268 -13.91 1.51 -2.31
C ASP A 268 -13.87 0.90 -3.72
N ARG A 269 -13.07 1.51 -4.60
CA ARG A 269 -12.79 1.04 -5.96
C ARG A 269 -11.29 0.99 -6.22
N VAL A 270 -10.91 0.19 -7.20
CA VAL A 270 -9.50 0.00 -7.58
C VAL A 270 -9.34 0.21 -9.08
N ILE A 271 -8.29 0.96 -9.45
CA ILE A 271 -7.77 1.05 -10.82
C ILE A 271 -6.50 0.21 -10.87
N VAL A 272 -6.47 -0.79 -11.76
CA VAL A 272 -5.30 -1.64 -11.97
C VAL A 272 -4.55 -1.17 -13.20
N PHE A 273 -3.26 -0.95 -13.04
CA PHE A 273 -2.33 -0.66 -14.14
C PHE A 273 -1.64 -1.95 -14.58
N GLU A 274 -1.80 -2.28 -15.86
CA GLU A 274 -1.22 -3.47 -16.50
C GLU A 274 -0.21 -3.05 -17.58
N GLY A 275 0.75 -3.91 -17.90
CA GLY A 275 1.69 -3.68 -18.99
C GLY A 275 3.14 -3.91 -18.59
N ILE A 276 4.06 -3.40 -19.41
CA ILE A 276 5.49 -3.55 -19.23
C ILE A 276 6.06 -2.22 -18.72
N PRO A 277 6.66 -2.19 -17.51
CA PRO A 277 7.32 -1.01 -16.98
C PRO A 277 8.22 -0.31 -18.00
N SER A 278 8.11 1.01 -18.08
CA SER A 278 8.93 1.84 -18.98
C SER A 278 8.77 1.60 -20.48
N LYS A 279 7.80 0.77 -20.93
CA LYS A 279 7.46 0.60 -22.36
C LYS A 279 6.01 0.98 -22.65
N SER A 280 5.07 0.23 -22.10
CA SER A 280 3.65 0.47 -22.33
C SER A 280 2.83 0.03 -21.12
N ALA A 281 1.85 0.84 -20.74
CA ALA A 281 0.93 0.51 -19.67
C ALA A 281 -0.50 0.92 -20.01
N THR A 282 -1.46 0.15 -19.50
CA THR A 282 -2.88 0.41 -19.59
C THR A 282 -3.47 0.53 -18.20
N ALA A 283 -4.05 1.68 -17.87
CA ALA A 283 -4.88 1.87 -16.68
C ALA A 283 -6.32 1.48 -17.02
N GLN A 284 -6.84 0.51 -16.29
CA GLN A 284 -8.22 0.04 -16.45
C GLN A 284 -9.23 1.04 -15.88
N SER A 285 -10.50 0.90 -16.28
CA SER A 285 -11.61 1.59 -15.61
C SER A 285 -11.70 1.21 -14.11
N PRO A 286 -12.24 2.09 -13.24
CA PRO A 286 -12.38 1.81 -11.81
C PRO A 286 -13.31 0.62 -11.57
N GLN A 287 -12.81 -0.42 -10.92
CA GLN A 287 -13.53 -1.66 -10.61
C GLN A 287 -13.83 -1.78 -9.12
N SER A 288 -14.67 -2.74 -8.73
CA SER A 288 -14.85 -3.07 -7.32
C SER A 288 -13.55 -3.55 -6.68
N LEU A 289 -13.42 -3.41 -5.36
CA LEU A 289 -12.23 -3.88 -4.63
C LEU A 289 -11.91 -5.35 -4.93
N LEU A 290 -12.92 -6.22 -4.93
CA LEU A 290 -12.73 -7.66 -5.15
C LEU A 290 -12.22 -7.95 -6.57
N GLU A 291 -12.85 -7.37 -7.60
CA GLU A 291 -12.46 -7.57 -9.00
C GLU A 291 -11.06 -7.00 -9.28
N GLY A 292 -10.80 -5.77 -8.85
CA GLY A 292 -9.52 -5.10 -9.03
C GLY A 292 -8.38 -5.83 -8.33
N MET A 293 -8.60 -6.30 -7.09
CA MET A 293 -7.60 -7.09 -6.37
C MET A 293 -7.39 -8.45 -7.00
N ASN A 294 -8.44 -9.18 -7.41
CA ASN A 294 -8.29 -10.45 -8.09
C ASN A 294 -7.52 -10.32 -9.41
N ARG A 295 -7.77 -9.25 -10.17
CA ARG A 295 -7.04 -8.95 -11.39
C ARG A 295 -5.59 -8.63 -11.11
N PHE A 296 -5.31 -7.72 -10.17
CA PHE A 296 -3.95 -7.34 -9.80
C PHE A 296 -3.13 -8.53 -9.28
N LEU A 297 -3.69 -9.33 -8.37
CA LEU A 297 -3.02 -10.49 -7.80
C LEU A 297 -2.77 -11.60 -8.83
N ARG A 298 -3.67 -11.77 -9.79
CA ARG A 298 -3.47 -12.68 -10.93
C ARG A 298 -2.28 -12.27 -11.79
N LEU A 299 -2.10 -10.97 -12.07
CA LEU A 299 -0.93 -10.47 -12.82
C LEU A 299 0.39 -10.78 -12.10
N LEU A 300 0.35 -10.78 -10.77
CA LEU A 300 1.52 -11.05 -9.94
C LEU A 300 1.75 -12.56 -9.72
N ASP A 301 0.80 -13.43 -10.09
CA ASP A 301 0.82 -14.88 -9.84
C ASP A 301 0.88 -15.24 -8.33
N ILE A 302 0.24 -14.42 -7.47
CA ILE A 302 0.22 -14.58 -6.02
C ILE A 302 -1.20 -14.62 -5.50
N THR A 303 -1.46 -15.51 -4.55
CA THR A 303 -2.75 -15.59 -3.86
C THR A 303 -2.64 -15.16 -2.40
N PHE A 304 -3.72 -14.57 -1.90
CA PHE A 304 -3.87 -14.21 -0.49
C PHE A 304 -4.95 -15.06 0.17
N ARG A 305 -4.74 -15.34 1.46
CA ARG A 305 -5.75 -15.88 2.36
C ARG A 305 -5.90 -14.96 3.57
N ARG A 306 -7.03 -15.04 4.26
CA ARG A 306 -7.24 -14.35 5.53
C ARG A 306 -6.89 -15.29 6.68
N ASP A 307 -6.26 -14.76 7.73
CA ASP A 307 -6.17 -15.48 9.00
C ASP A 307 -7.55 -15.47 9.68
N LYS A 308 -7.91 -16.57 10.38
CA LYS A 308 -9.23 -16.73 11.00
C LYS A 308 -9.43 -15.83 12.21
N ASP A 309 -8.34 -15.52 12.91
CA ASP A 309 -8.40 -14.86 14.21
C ASP A 309 -8.48 -13.32 14.05
N ASN A 310 -7.67 -12.74 13.18
CA ASN A 310 -7.53 -11.29 13.03
C ASN A 310 -7.81 -10.76 11.61
N TYR A 311 -8.31 -11.61 10.70
CA TYR A 311 -8.66 -11.25 9.32
C TYR A 311 -7.49 -10.62 8.55
N ARG A 312 -6.25 -10.82 8.98
CA ARG A 312 -5.09 -10.27 8.29
C ARG A 312 -4.91 -10.97 6.93
N PRO A 313 -4.64 -10.24 5.84
CA PRO A 313 -4.26 -10.84 4.58
C PRO A 313 -2.86 -11.43 4.67
N ARG A 314 -2.73 -12.68 4.25
CA ARG A 314 -1.51 -13.48 4.29
C ARG A 314 -1.20 -14.05 2.91
N ILE A 315 0.04 -13.87 2.47
CA ILE A 315 0.53 -14.38 1.20
C ILE A 315 0.69 -15.90 1.28
N ASN A 316 0.18 -16.63 0.29
CA ASN A 316 0.48 -18.05 0.18
C ASN A 316 1.86 -18.26 -0.44
N LYS A 317 2.57 -19.27 0.03
CA LYS A 317 3.79 -19.74 -0.62
C LYS A 317 3.43 -20.29 -2.00
N LYS A 318 4.27 -19.97 -2.98
CA LYS A 318 4.10 -20.41 -4.37
C LYS A 318 3.98 -21.93 -4.44
N ASP A 319 3.04 -22.41 -5.26
CA ASP A 319 2.81 -23.84 -5.52
C ASP A 319 2.36 -24.65 -4.30
N SER A 320 1.97 -23.98 -3.20
CA SER A 320 1.33 -24.65 -2.07
C SER A 320 -0.08 -25.16 -2.44
N VAL A 321 -0.59 -26.16 -1.70
CA VAL A 321 -1.92 -26.74 -1.96
C VAL A 321 -3.00 -25.66 -2.03
N LYS A 322 -3.01 -24.73 -1.07
CA LYS A 322 -3.97 -23.62 -1.04
C LYS A 322 -3.77 -22.61 -2.17
N ASP A 323 -2.52 -22.35 -2.58
CA ASP A 323 -2.23 -21.48 -3.73
C ASP A 323 -2.81 -22.08 -5.01
N MET A 324 -2.62 -23.38 -5.23
CA MET A 324 -3.16 -24.09 -6.39
C MET A 324 -4.69 -24.14 -6.40
N GLU A 325 -5.32 -24.38 -5.25
CA GLU A 325 -6.79 -24.36 -5.12
C GLU A 325 -7.37 -22.99 -5.44
N GLN A 326 -6.79 -21.93 -4.87
CA GLN A 326 -7.21 -20.56 -5.10
C GLN A 326 -7.04 -20.15 -6.57
N LYS A 327 -5.90 -20.46 -7.18
CA LYS A 327 -5.65 -20.22 -8.61
C LYS A 327 -6.67 -20.93 -9.51
N LYS A 328 -7.03 -22.18 -9.19
CA LYS A 328 -8.07 -22.94 -9.91
C LYS A 328 -9.46 -22.31 -9.77
N SER A 329 -9.80 -21.83 -8.57
CA SER A 329 -11.09 -21.16 -8.32
C SER A 329 -11.19 -19.77 -8.96
N GLY A 330 -10.06 -19.15 -9.29
CA GLY A 330 -10.01 -17.77 -9.76
C GLY A 330 -10.10 -16.71 -8.66
N ASN A 331 -10.21 -17.13 -7.39
CA ASN A 331 -10.30 -16.27 -6.21
C ASN A 331 -8.91 -16.09 -5.57
N TYR A 332 -8.28 -14.94 -5.86
CA TYR A 332 -6.97 -14.56 -5.35
C TYR A 332 -7.08 -13.71 -4.08
N PHE A 333 -8.23 -13.07 -3.86
CA PHE A 333 -8.53 -12.19 -2.72
C PHE A 333 -9.87 -12.57 -2.08
N PHE A 334 -9.94 -12.49 -0.76
CA PHE A 334 -11.14 -12.77 0.05
C PHE A 334 -11.45 -11.57 0.96
N LEU A 335 -12.73 -11.18 1.00
CA LEU A 335 -13.26 -10.17 1.91
C LEU A 335 -13.63 -10.81 3.25
N ASP A 336 -13.82 -9.99 4.29
CA ASP A 336 -14.14 -10.43 5.65
C ASP A 336 -15.48 -11.19 5.78
N ILE A 337 -16.27 -11.26 4.71
CA ILE A 337 -17.68 -11.72 4.68
C ILE A 337 -17.83 -13.11 4.01
N ASP A 338 -16.78 -13.65 3.39
CA ASP A 338 -16.84 -14.90 2.60
C ASP A 338 -16.40 -16.17 3.35
#